data_AF-A0A662SKM0-F1
#
_entry.id   AF-A0A662SKM0-F1
#
_cell.length_a   1.000
_cell.length_b   1.000
_cell.length_c   1.000
_cell.angle_alpha   90.00
_cell.angle_beta   90.00
_cell.angle_gamma   90.00
#
_symmetry.space_group_name_H-M   'P 1'
#
loop_
_entity.id
_entity.type
_entity.pdbx_description
1 polymer ?
#
loop_
_entity_poly.entity_id
_entity_poly.type
_entity_poly.pdbx_seq_one_letter_code
_entity_poly.pdbx_strand_id
1 'polypeptide(L)'
;MELPVIARREGRKMVVFSLVLENRPGAIARASEVLAEAGVNILAGAHSVSGERGVWTFFAELPEGVDGEEISSRLLELDCVKEASVGGTPAGEIMINDLTRGYTLMGQETALMRWAWFSRLLEAVKDQWGAAGEAFIYHMGYGAGSSVEPYWREVTGLSGRALAEAALNVMKAMNWMKDFEIVKFDEEEKEVIIRIRGSLECRMAKERGERGPASNYIRGVIAGFVGEILDHPVIAEETACEAEGADYDEIIIRALRL
;
A
#
# COMPACT_ATOMS: atom_id res chain seq x y z
N MET A 1 8.50 5.34 4.11
CA MET A 1 8.99 5.57 2.73
C MET A 1 7.99 6.50 2.08
N GLU A 2 8.45 7.62 1.52
CA GLU A 2 7.60 8.52 0.72
C GLU A 2 7.52 7.98 -0.71
N LEU A 3 6.33 7.96 -1.28
CA LEU A 3 6.14 7.53 -2.67
C LEU A 3 6.50 8.70 -3.61
N PRO A 4 7.10 8.43 -4.78
CA PRO A 4 7.57 9.48 -5.69
C PRO A 4 6.41 10.14 -6.48
N VAL A 5 5.33 10.52 -5.80
CA VAL A 5 4.16 11.21 -6.39
C VAL A 5 4.32 12.72 -6.31
N ILE A 6 4.76 13.20 -5.15
CA ILE A 6 4.89 14.62 -4.83
C ILE A 6 6.07 14.83 -3.88
N ALA A 7 6.82 15.91 -4.07
CA ALA A 7 7.92 16.29 -3.17
C ALA A 7 7.86 17.79 -2.87
N ARG A 8 8.33 18.19 -1.67
CA ARG A 8 8.56 19.60 -1.36
C ARG A 8 9.89 20.04 -1.97
N ARG A 9 9.89 21.20 -2.63
CA ARG A 9 11.07 21.75 -3.30
C ARG A 9 12.08 22.34 -2.33
N GLU A 10 11.61 22.99 -1.26
CA GLU A 10 12.48 23.58 -0.23
C GLU A 10 13.58 24.48 -0.82
N GLY A 11 13.23 25.27 -1.85
CA GLY A 11 14.19 26.11 -2.59
C GLY A 11 15.10 25.38 -3.59
N ARG A 12 15.04 24.04 -3.70
CA ARG A 12 15.85 23.25 -4.64
C ARG A 12 15.35 23.37 -6.08
N LYS A 13 16.29 23.30 -7.04
CA LYS A 13 16.00 23.09 -8.47
C LYS A 13 15.71 21.60 -8.68
N MET A 14 14.45 21.22 -8.47
CA MET A 14 14.01 19.83 -8.52
C MET A 14 13.46 19.47 -9.90
N VAL A 15 13.67 18.22 -10.32
CA VAL A 15 13.05 17.59 -11.50
C VAL A 15 12.68 16.14 -11.17
N VAL A 16 11.95 15.48 -12.06
CA VAL A 16 11.70 14.03 -12.01
C VAL A 16 12.40 13.38 -13.19
N PHE A 17 13.18 12.35 -12.92
CA PHE A 17 13.67 11.44 -13.96
C PHE A 17 12.84 10.15 -13.95
N SER A 18 12.58 9.61 -15.14
CA SER A 18 11.99 8.28 -15.32
C SER A 18 12.76 7.52 -16.38
N LEU A 19 13.39 6.41 -15.97
CA LEU A 19 14.22 5.58 -16.83
C LEU A 19 13.58 4.21 -17.02
N VAL A 20 13.54 3.73 -18.26
CA VAL A 20 13.30 2.32 -18.57
C VAL A 20 14.65 1.67 -18.81
N LEU A 21 15.03 0.77 -17.91
CA LEU A 21 16.33 0.10 -17.86
C LEU A 21 16.19 -1.36 -18.26
N GLU A 22 17.26 -1.94 -18.79
CA GLU A 22 17.40 -3.41 -18.84
C GLU A 22 17.50 -3.97 -17.42
N ASN A 23 16.75 -5.03 -17.15
CA ASN A 23 16.80 -5.75 -15.87
C ASN A 23 18.08 -6.60 -15.77
N ARG A 24 19.21 -5.96 -15.48
CA ARG A 24 20.49 -6.63 -15.20
C ARG A 24 21.31 -5.93 -14.12
N PRO A 25 22.22 -6.65 -13.44
CA PRO A 25 23.12 -6.04 -12.47
C PRO A 25 23.89 -4.85 -13.04
N GLY A 26 23.99 -3.77 -12.26
CA GLY A 26 24.75 -2.57 -12.63
C GLY A 26 23.99 -1.55 -13.48
N ALA A 27 22.78 -1.83 -13.97
CA ALA A 27 22.03 -0.88 -14.81
C ALA A 27 21.75 0.45 -14.08
N ILE A 28 21.19 0.40 -12.86
CA ILE A 28 20.99 1.58 -12.01
C ILE A 28 22.32 2.22 -11.63
N ALA A 29 23.36 1.42 -11.35
CA ALA A 29 24.67 1.94 -10.95
C ALA A 29 25.28 2.83 -12.04
N ARG A 30 25.29 2.39 -13.30
CA ARG A 30 25.79 3.18 -14.44
C ARG A 30 24.96 4.44 -14.68
N ALA A 31 23.63 4.34 -14.60
CA ALA A 31 22.77 5.51 -14.71
C ALA A 31 23.03 6.51 -13.56
N SER A 32 23.23 6.01 -12.33
CA SER A 32 23.57 6.85 -11.17
C SER A 32 24.96 7.47 -11.24
N GLU A 33 25.91 6.83 -11.92
CA GLU A 33 27.25 7.38 -12.15
C GLU A 33 27.20 8.60 -13.06
N VAL A 34 26.43 8.54 -14.17
CA VAL A 34 26.18 9.70 -15.05
C VAL A 34 25.55 10.87 -14.28
N LEU A 35 24.58 10.57 -13.41
CA LEU A 35 23.94 11.57 -12.54
C LEU A 35 24.95 12.17 -11.55
N ALA A 36 25.75 11.34 -10.90
CA ALA A 36 26.75 11.76 -9.93
C ALA A 36 27.86 12.62 -10.55
N GLU A 37 28.36 12.26 -11.73
CA GLU A 37 29.34 13.05 -12.49
C GLU A 37 28.80 14.44 -12.87
N ALA A 38 27.50 14.54 -13.12
CA ALA A 38 26.81 15.81 -13.37
C ALA A 38 26.45 16.59 -12.08
N GLY A 39 26.80 16.06 -10.91
CA GLY A 39 26.47 16.64 -9.61
C GLY A 39 24.98 16.52 -9.22
N VAL A 40 24.20 15.71 -9.93
CA VAL A 40 22.76 15.53 -9.66
C VAL A 40 22.56 14.67 -8.42
N ASN A 41 21.82 15.21 -7.46
CA ASN A 41 21.50 14.50 -6.23
C ASN A 41 20.17 13.74 -6.37
N ILE A 42 20.19 12.43 -6.13
CA ILE A 42 19.00 11.58 -6.17
C ILE A 42 18.30 11.67 -4.81
N LEU A 43 17.02 12.06 -4.79
CA LEU A 43 16.30 12.34 -3.54
C LEU A 43 15.41 11.16 -3.11
N ALA A 44 14.27 11.00 -3.78
CA ALA A 44 13.25 10.00 -3.43
C ALA A 44 12.71 9.38 -4.71
N GLY A 45 12.55 8.06 -4.72
CA GLY A 45 12.18 7.33 -5.92
C GLY A 45 11.63 5.94 -5.63
N ALA A 46 11.12 5.31 -6.68
CA ALA A 46 10.72 3.93 -6.69
C ALA A 46 11.35 3.23 -7.89
N HIS A 47 11.64 1.94 -7.71
CA HIS A 47 12.05 1.06 -8.79
C HIS A 47 11.11 -0.15 -8.82
N SER A 48 10.83 -0.62 -10.02
CA SER A 48 10.07 -1.85 -10.22
C SER A 48 10.61 -2.58 -11.44
N VAL A 49 10.33 -3.88 -11.52
CA VAL A 49 10.77 -4.73 -12.62
C VAL A 49 9.57 -5.50 -13.13
N SER A 50 9.46 -5.59 -14.46
CA SER A 50 8.53 -6.47 -15.14
C SER A 50 9.28 -7.18 -16.28
N GLY A 51 9.56 -8.46 -16.09
CA GLY A 51 10.36 -9.27 -17.02
C GLY A 51 11.78 -8.71 -17.20
N GLU A 52 12.12 -8.37 -18.44
CA GLU A 52 13.45 -7.86 -18.82
C GLU A 52 13.61 -6.35 -18.68
N ARG A 53 12.56 -5.63 -18.23
CA ARG A 53 12.57 -4.17 -18.09
C ARG A 53 12.39 -3.76 -16.64
N GLY A 54 13.25 -2.86 -16.19
CA GLY A 54 13.10 -2.11 -14.94
C GLY A 54 12.61 -0.69 -15.22
N VAL A 55 11.73 -0.18 -14.38
CA VAL A 55 11.38 1.26 -14.36
C VAL A 55 11.99 1.85 -13.10
N TRP A 56 12.73 2.95 -13.25
CA TRP A 56 13.27 3.70 -12.14
C TRP A 56 12.85 5.17 -12.27
N THR A 57 11.99 5.60 -11.36
CA THR A 57 11.45 6.97 -11.35
C THR A 57 11.77 7.63 -10.02
N PHE A 58 12.33 8.83 -10.06
CA PHE A 58 12.80 9.52 -8.87
C PHE A 58 12.82 11.04 -9.03
N PHE A 59 12.58 11.74 -7.92
CA PHE A 59 12.90 13.15 -7.77
C PHE A 59 14.42 13.32 -7.67
N ALA A 60 14.93 14.32 -8.36
CA ALA A 60 16.33 14.70 -8.34
C ALA A 60 16.48 16.20 -8.13
N GLU A 61 17.58 16.60 -7.51
CA GLU A 61 18.03 17.98 -7.40
C GLU A 61 19.14 18.23 -8.42
N LEU A 62 18.94 19.23 -9.27
CA LEU A 62 19.93 19.67 -10.25
C LEU A 62 20.79 20.78 -9.65
N PRO A 63 22.12 20.74 -9.83
CA PRO A 63 22.98 21.88 -9.56
C PRO A 63 22.60 23.11 -10.39
N GLU A 64 23.11 24.27 -9.99
CA GLU A 64 22.98 25.49 -10.77
C GLU A 64 23.65 25.33 -12.15
N GLY A 65 23.01 25.84 -13.21
CA GLY A 65 23.52 25.73 -14.58
C GLY A 65 23.35 24.37 -15.25
N VAL A 66 23.00 23.32 -14.52
CA VAL A 66 22.80 21.96 -15.08
C VAL A 66 21.41 21.82 -15.70
N ASP A 67 21.34 21.32 -16.93
CA ASP A 67 20.09 21.03 -17.65
C ASP A 67 19.71 19.55 -17.54
N GLY A 68 18.47 19.28 -17.11
CA GLY A 68 17.96 17.93 -16.97
C GLY A 68 17.78 17.21 -18.30
N GLU A 69 17.48 17.94 -19.39
CA GLU A 69 17.30 17.34 -20.73
C GLU A 69 18.63 16.85 -21.32
N GLU A 70 19.71 17.59 -21.07
CA GLU A 70 21.06 17.17 -21.43
C GLU A 70 21.46 15.89 -20.69
N ILE A 71 21.17 15.81 -19.40
CA ILE A 71 21.40 14.60 -18.59
C ILE A 71 20.56 13.42 -19.10
N SER A 72 19.27 13.64 -19.39
CA SER A 72 18.39 12.63 -19.96
C SER A 72 18.95 12.06 -21.27
N SER A 73 19.48 12.94 -22.13
CA SER A 73 20.12 12.56 -23.38
C SER A 73 21.38 11.72 -23.15
N ARG A 74 22.26 12.12 -22.22
CA ARG A 74 23.45 11.34 -21.83
C ARG A 74 23.09 9.98 -21.24
N LEU A 75 22.02 9.90 -20.45
CA LEU A 75 21.55 8.63 -19.90
C LEU A 75 21.08 7.68 -21.01
N LEU A 76 20.41 8.19 -22.03
CA LEU A 76 19.93 7.40 -23.17
C LEU A 76 21.06 6.78 -24.01
N GLU A 77 22.28 7.31 -23.95
CA GLU A 77 23.46 6.75 -24.62
C GLU A 77 23.96 5.44 -23.97
N LEU A 78 23.56 5.16 -22.72
CA LEU A 78 23.92 3.93 -22.04
C LEU A 78 23.20 2.74 -22.67
N ASP A 79 23.95 1.67 -22.95
CA ASP A 79 23.42 0.43 -23.55
C ASP A 79 22.25 -0.21 -22.77
N CYS A 80 22.23 -0.02 -21.45
CA CYS A 80 21.15 -0.47 -20.56
C CYS A 80 19.95 0.45 -20.44
N VAL A 81 19.94 1.65 -21.03
CA VAL A 81 18.80 2.58 -20.95
C VAL A 81 18.02 2.48 -22.26
N LYS A 82 16.73 2.14 -22.18
CA LYS A 82 15.83 2.04 -23.34
C LYS A 82 14.99 3.30 -23.53
N GLU A 83 14.60 3.92 -22.43
CA GLU A 83 13.89 5.21 -22.42
C GLU A 83 14.47 6.05 -21.28
N ALA A 84 14.66 7.34 -21.52
CA ALA A 84 15.00 8.32 -20.50
C ALA A 84 14.07 9.53 -20.68
N SER A 85 13.46 9.97 -19.59
CA SER A 85 12.61 11.15 -19.58
C SER A 85 12.92 11.99 -18.35
N VAL A 86 12.89 13.30 -18.54
CA VAL A 86 12.92 14.29 -17.46
C VAL A 86 11.64 15.10 -17.51
N GLY A 87 11.13 15.50 -16.35
CA GLY A 87 9.87 16.21 -16.23
C GLY A 87 9.64 16.70 -14.81
N GLY A 88 8.38 16.73 -14.42
CA GLY A 88 7.92 17.27 -13.15
C GLY A 88 7.17 18.57 -13.37
N THR A 89 5.97 18.65 -12.80
CA THR A 89 5.13 19.84 -12.83
C THR A 89 5.33 20.63 -11.53
N PRO A 90 5.97 21.82 -11.56
CA PRO A 90 6.09 22.67 -10.38
C PRO A 90 4.74 23.33 -10.05
N ALA A 91 4.37 23.32 -8.77
CA ALA A 91 3.19 24.02 -8.28
C ALA A 91 3.50 24.71 -6.95
N GLY A 92 3.96 25.96 -6.99
CA GLY A 92 4.51 26.62 -5.81
C GLY A 92 5.73 25.86 -5.24
N GLU A 93 5.70 25.56 -3.94
CA GLU A 93 6.79 24.87 -3.22
C GLU A 93 6.76 23.33 -3.34
N ILE A 94 5.94 22.78 -4.22
CA ILE A 94 5.90 21.34 -4.50
C ILE A 94 6.30 21.04 -5.95
N MET A 95 6.80 19.82 -6.14
CA MET A 95 7.03 19.20 -7.43
C MET A 95 6.11 17.99 -7.55
N ILE A 96 5.35 17.90 -8.63
CA ILE A 96 4.45 16.79 -8.93
C ILE A 96 5.11 15.89 -9.97
N ASN A 97 5.11 14.58 -9.73
CA ASN A 97 5.57 13.62 -10.73
C ASN A 97 4.49 13.39 -11.80
N ASP A 98 4.67 14.03 -12.95
CA ASP A 98 3.84 13.90 -14.16
C ASP A 98 4.30 12.78 -15.10
N LEU A 99 5.37 12.05 -14.74
CA LEU A 99 5.91 10.91 -15.48
C LEU A 99 5.40 9.55 -14.95
N THR A 100 4.59 9.56 -13.90
CA THR A 100 4.02 8.33 -13.32
C THR A 100 3.06 7.66 -14.30
N ARG A 101 3.28 6.37 -14.62
CA ARG A 101 2.44 5.58 -15.54
C ARG A 101 1.32 4.79 -14.82
N GLY A 102 0.87 5.29 -13.67
CA GLY A 102 0.01 4.55 -12.74
C GLY A 102 0.79 3.63 -11.81
N TYR A 103 0.14 3.19 -10.72
CA TYR A 103 0.69 2.23 -9.77
C TYR A 103 -0.05 0.90 -9.94
N THR A 104 0.70 -0.19 -9.82
CA THR A 104 0.11 -1.54 -9.77
C THR A 104 0.57 -2.27 -8.52
N LEU A 105 -0.30 -3.13 -8.00
CA LEU A 105 0.02 -4.10 -6.95
C LEU A 105 -0.30 -5.49 -7.52
N MET A 106 0.74 -6.32 -7.63
CA MET A 106 0.67 -7.66 -8.24
C MET A 106 0.19 -7.68 -9.71
N GLY A 107 0.11 -6.53 -10.38
CA GLY A 107 -0.39 -6.41 -11.76
C GLY A 107 -1.81 -5.84 -11.86
N GLN A 108 -2.48 -5.57 -10.74
CA GLN A 108 -3.74 -4.83 -10.71
C GLN A 108 -3.49 -3.34 -10.49
N GLU A 109 -4.23 -2.48 -11.19
CA GLU A 109 -4.18 -1.03 -10.99
C GLU A 109 -4.58 -0.67 -9.55
N THR A 110 -3.83 0.25 -8.94
CA THR A 110 -4.11 0.73 -7.59
C THR A 110 -4.10 2.24 -7.52
N ALA A 111 -5.04 2.78 -6.74
CA ALA A 111 -5.03 4.17 -6.34
C ALA A 111 -4.31 4.32 -5.00
N LEU A 112 -3.45 5.34 -4.88
CA LEU A 112 -2.85 5.73 -3.62
C LEU A 112 -3.73 6.76 -2.94
N MET A 113 -4.26 6.42 -1.77
CA MET A 113 -5.11 7.32 -0.99
C MET A 113 -4.52 7.51 0.40
N ARG A 114 -4.47 8.77 0.85
CA ARG A 114 -4.06 9.06 2.23
C ARG A 114 -5.08 8.49 3.19
N TRP A 115 -4.60 7.82 4.23
CA TRP A 115 -5.47 7.22 5.24
C TRP A 115 -6.40 8.24 5.90
N ALA A 116 -5.92 9.46 6.16
CA ALA A 116 -6.77 10.53 6.71
C ALA A 116 -7.95 10.91 5.79
N TRP A 117 -7.84 10.72 4.47
CA TRP A 117 -8.98 10.91 3.56
C TRP A 117 -9.93 9.72 3.62
N PHE A 118 -9.38 8.51 3.58
CA PHE A 118 -10.17 7.29 3.68
C PHE A 118 -10.95 7.20 4.99
N SER A 119 -10.33 7.55 6.13
CA SER A 119 -10.98 7.53 7.43
C SER A 119 -12.16 8.50 7.48
N ARG A 120 -12.03 9.69 6.88
CA ARG A 120 -13.14 10.66 6.80
C ARG A 120 -14.35 10.10 6.06
N LEU A 121 -14.15 9.25 5.05
CA LEU A 121 -15.25 8.59 4.36
C LEU A 121 -15.97 7.61 5.29
N LEU A 122 -15.22 6.77 6.03
CA LEU A 122 -15.79 5.84 7.00
C LEU A 122 -16.52 6.59 8.12
N GLU A 123 -15.94 7.67 8.63
CA GLU A 123 -16.54 8.52 9.66
C GLU A 123 -17.85 9.15 9.18
N ALA A 124 -17.91 9.71 7.98
CA ALA A 124 -19.13 10.31 7.44
C ALA A 124 -20.30 9.32 7.39
N VAL A 125 -20.02 8.04 7.13
CA VAL A 125 -21.01 6.95 7.16
C VAL A 125 -21.47 6.68 8.59
N LYS A 126 -20.55 6.63 9.56
CA LYS A 126 -20.89 6.45 10.98
C LYS A 126 -21.68 7.63 11.54
N ASP A 127 -21.28 8.86 11.24
CA ASP A 127 -21.95 10.07 11.73
C ASP A 127 -23.41 10.15 11.26
N GLN A 128 -23.67 9.71 10.02
CA GLN A 128 -25.01 9.76 9.43
C GLN A 128 -25.93 8.63 9.92
N TRP A 129 -25.39 7.44 10.20
CA TRP A 129 -26.19 6.22 10.41
C TRP A 129 -25.88 5.43 11.69
N GLY A 130 -24.94 5.90 12.52
CA GLY A 130 -24.54 5.27 13.78
C GLY A 130 -24.16 3.79 13.61
N ALA A 131 -24.73 2.93 14.46
CA ALA A 131 -24.50 1.49 14.43
C ALA A 131 -24.86 0.81 13.09
N ALA A 132 -25.86 1.31 12.36
CA ALA A 132 -26.16 0.80 11.02
C ALA A 132 -25.05 1.15 10.01
N GLY A 133 -24.42 2.33 10.17
CA GLY A 133 -23.24 2.73 9.42
C GLY A 133 -22.02 1.84 9.73
N GLU A 134 -21.82 1.48 11.00
CA GLU A 134 -20.75 0.55 11.40
C GLU A 134 -20.91 -0.84 10.78
N ALA A 135 -22.12 -1.39 10.81
CA ALA A 135 -22.43 -2.66 10.14
C ALA A 135 -22.23 -2.57 8.61
N PHE A 136 -22.64 -1.44 8.00
CA PHE A 136 -22.41 -1.19 6.58
C PHE A 136 -20.91 -1.16 6.23
N ILE A 137 -20.09 -0.47 7.02
CA ILE A 137 -18.62 -0.40 6.83
C ILE A 137 -17.99 -1.80 6.95
N TYR A 138 -18.45 -2.61 7.90
CA TYR A 138 -18.02 -4.00 8.01
C TYR A 138 -18.31 -4.79 6.73
N HIS A 139 -19.52 -4.68 6.19
CA HIS A 139 -19.87 -5.37 4.94
C HIS A 139 -19.16 -4.82 3.71
N MET A 140 -18.84 -3.52 3.65
CA MET A 140 -17.96 -2.96 2.63
C MET A 140 -16.58 -3.64 2.66
N GLY A 141 -16.01 -3.79 3.85
CA GLY A 141 -14.76 -4.52 4.04
C GLY A 141 -14.89 -5.98 3.61
N TYR A 142 -15.93 -6.68 4.06
CA TYR A 142 -16.19 -8.08 3.70
C TYR A 142 -16.24 -8.29 2.18
N GLY A 143 -16.98 -7.44 1.47
CA GLY A 143 -17.04 -7.48 0.00
C GLY A 143 -15.67 -7.24 -0.64
N ALA A 144 -14.89 -6.28 -0.13
CA ALA A 144 -13.54 -6.04 -0.64
C ALA A 144 -12.63 -7.26 -0.44
N GLY A 145 -12.59 -7.84 0.76
CA GLY A 145 -11.75 -9.00 1.08
C GLY A 145 -12.10 -10.26 0.30
N SER A 146 -13.39 -10.59 0.20
CA SER A 146 -13.87 -11.75 -0.56
C SER A 146 -13.57 -11.61 -2.06
N SER A 147 -13.69 -10.40 -2.61
CA SER A 147 -13.45 -10.17 -4.04
C SER A 147 -11.99 -10.39 -4.49
N VAL A 148 -11.01 -10.25 -3.58
CA VAL A 148 -9.59 -10.32 -3.93
C VAL A 148 -8.97 -11.69 -3.64
N GLU A 149 -9.53 -12.48 -2.73
CA GLU A 149 -8.97 -13.79 -2.37
C GLU A 149 -8.74 -14.72 -3.58
N PRO A 150 -9.67 -14.88 -4.54
CA PRO A 150 -9.48 -15.84 -5.62
C PRO A 150 -8.26 -15.52 -6.48
N TYR A 151 -8.04 -14.24 -6.75
CA TYR A 151 -6.88 -13.75 -7.46
C TYR A 151 -5.59 -14.03 -6.67
N TRP A 152 -5.60 -13.80 -5.35
CA TRP A 152 -4.46 -14.09 -4.48
C TRP A 152 -4.11 -15.58 -4.44
N ARG A 153 -5.12 -16.44 -4.32
CA ARG A 153 -4.97 -17.90 -4.39
C ARG A 153 -4.35 -18.33 -5.72
N GLU A 154 -4.80 -17.76 -6.83
CA GLU A 154 -4.26 -18.04 -8.17
C GLU A 154 -2.78 -17.62 -8.31
N VAL A 155 -2.46 -16.36 -8.01
CA VAL A 155 -1.11 -15.81 -8.27
C VAL A 155 -0.07 -16.30 -7.27
N THR A 156 -0.47 -16.70 -6.06
CA THR A 156 0.45 -17.23 -5.05
C THR A 156 0.52 -18.75 -5.05
N GLY A 157 -0.52 -19.44 -5.54
CA GLY A 157 -0.68 -20.88 -5.42
C GLY A 157 -0.85 -21.37 -3.97
N LEU A 158 -1.10 -20.47 -3.02
CA LEU A 158 -1.30 -20.80 -1.61
C LEU A 158 -2.77 -21.06 -1.29
N SER A 159 -3.02 -21.77 -0.19
CA SER A 159 -4.35 -22.03 0.35
C SER A 159 -4.34 -22.03 1.88
N GLY A 160 -5.52 -22.11 2.50
CA GLY A 160 -5.67 -22.28 3.94
C GLY A 160 -4.95 -21.19 4.75
N ARG A 161 -4.37 -21.60 5.88
CA ARG A 161 -3.60 -20.71 6.78
C ARG A 161 -2.47 -19.97 6.05
N ALA A 162 -1.76 -20.62 5.14
CA ALA A 162 -0.61 -20.00 4.45
C ALA A 162 -1.03 -18.82 3.56
N LEU A 163 -2.18 -18.94 2.90
CA LEU A 163 -2.76 -17.84 2.10
C LEU A 163 -3.22 -16.69 2.99
N ALA A 164 -3.86 -16.99 4.13
CA ALA A 164 -4.25 -15.97 5.11
C ALA A 164 -3.02 -15.22 5.68
N GLU A 165 -1.95 -15.94 6.03
CA GLU A 165 -0.70 -15.34 6.51
C GLU A 165 -0.05 -14.45 5.44
N ALA A 166 -0.05 -14.87 4.17
CA ALA A 166 0.47 -14.06 3.08
C ALA A 166 -0.31 -12.74 2.90
N ALA A 167 -1.65 -12.81 2.92
CA ALA A 167 -2.52 -11.64 2.82
C ALA A 167 -2.30 -10.65 3.97
N LEU A 168 -2.25 -11.15 5.22
CA LEU A 168 -2.00 -10.32 6.40
C LEU A 168 -0.60 -9.68 6.37
N ASN A 169 0.42 -10.40 5.88
CA ASN A 169 1.76 -9.84 5.68
C ASN A 169 1.77 -8.71 4.66
N VAL A 170 0.99 -8.80 3.58
CA VAL A 170 0.90 -7.70 2.61
C VAL A 170 0.09 -6.54 3.16
N MET A 171 -1.01 -6.77 3.88
CA MET A 171 -1.71 -5.70 4.60
C MET A 171 -0.77 -4.97 5.58
N LYS A 172 0.09 -5.71 6.32
CA LYS A 172 1.15 -5.13 7.16
C LYS A 172 2.16 -4.33 6.34
N ALA A 173 2.64 -4.86 5.20
CA ALA A 173 3.57 -4.15 4.31
C ALA A 173 2.97 -2.85 3.72
N MET A 174 1.66 -2.86 3.47
CA MET A 174 0.87 -1.70 3.06
C MET A 174 0.49 -0.78 4.24
N ASN A 175 0.99 -1.06 5.45
CA ASN A 175 0.83 -0.26 6.66
C ASN A 175 -0.62 -0.16 7.18
N TRP A 176 -1.47 -1.15 6.89
CA TRP A 176 -2.81 -1.26 7.49
C TRP A 176 -2.76 -1.61 8.98
N MET A 177 -1.70 -2.29 9.42
CA MET A 177 -1.43 -2.66 10.80
C MET A 177 0.07 -2.69 11.06
N LYS A 178 0.48 -2.66 12.34
CA LYS A 178 1.90 -2.79 12.72
C LYS A 178 2.32 -4.24 12.80
N ASP A 179 1.46 -5.10 13.35
CA ASP A 179 1.75 -6.53 13.46
C ASP A 179 0.47 -7.36 13.55
N PHE A 180 0.60 -8.67 13.37
CA PHE A 180 -0.49 -9.61 13.55
C PHE A 180 0.00 -10.98 14.05
N GLU A 181 -0.93 -11.79 14.54
CA GLU A 181 -0.70 -13.17 14.95
C GLU A 181 -1.94 -14.01 14.65
N ILE A 182 -1.80 -15.11 13.90
CA ILE A 182 -2.88 -16.09 13.74
C ILE A 182 -2.77 -17.12 14.88
N VAL A 183 -3.59 -16.92 15.91
CA VAL A 183 -3.64 -17.75 17.12
C VAL A 183 -4.26 -19.11 16.83
N LYS A 184 -5.33 -19.12 16.03
CA LYS A 184 -6.03 -20.34 15.61
C LYS A 184 -6.42 -20.23 14.14
N PHE A 185 -6.26 -21.32 13.40
CA PHE A 185 -6.78 -21.46 12.04
C PHE A 185 -7.28 -22.89 11.88
N ASP A 186 -8.58 -23.08 12.02
CA ASP A 186 -9.23 -24.39 12.00
C ASP A 186 -10.25 -24.43 10.86
N GLU A 187 -9.88 -25.15 9.80
CA GLU A 187 -10.69 -25.24 8.58
C GLU A 187 -11.90 -26.18 8.76
N GLU A 188 -11.79 -27.18 9.63
CA GLU A 188 -12.87 -28.13 9.90
C GLU A 188 -13.98 -27.48 10.72
N GLU A 189 -13.61 -26.83 11.83
CA GLU A 189 -14.54 -26.09 12.69
C GLU A 189 -14.92 -24.71 12.11
N LYS A 190 -14.27 -24.30 11.00
CA LYS A 190 -14.44 -22.99 10.36
C LYS A 190 -14.30 -21.85 11.36
N GLU A 191 -13.26 -21.94 12.19
CA GLU A 191 -12.95 -20.98 13.24
C GLU A 191 -11.51 -20.49 13.11
N VAL A 192 -11.36 -19.17 13.01
CA VAL A 192 -10.06 -18.50 12.89
C VAL A 192 -9.99 -17.39 13.94
N ILE A 193 -8.86 -17.30 14.65
CA ILE A 193 -8.60 -16.27 15.67
C ILE A 193 -7.34 -15.53 15.28
N ILE A 194 -7.46 -14.21 15.11
CA ILE A 194 -6.38 -13.33 14.68
C ILE A 194 -6.24 -12.20 15.69
N ARG A 195 -5.02 -11.92 16.10
CA ARG A 195 -4.68 -10.73 16.89
C ARG A 195 -3.99 -9.72 16.00
N ILE A 196 -4.38 -8.46 16.11
CA ILE A 196 -3.82 -7.35 15.34
C ILE A 196 -3.27 -6.30 16.32
N ARG A 197 -2.11 -5.74 15.98
CA ARG A 197 -1.49 -4.65 16.75
C ARG A 197 -1.26 -3.43 15.89
N GLY A 198 -1.54 -2.27 16.45
CA GLY A 198 -1.41 -0.97 15.80
C GLY A 198 -2.21 -0.88 14.51
N SER A 199 -3.45 -1.40 14.49
CA SER A 199 -4.33 -1.26 13.33
C SER A 199 -4.57 0.22 13.04
N LEU A 200 -4.53 0.59 11.75
CA LEU A 200 -4.56 1.99 11.36
C LEU A 200 -5.93 2.65 11.65
N GLU A 201 -7.00 1.84 11.64
CA GLU A 201 -8.36 2.24 12.02
C GLU A 201 -8.46 2.53 13.52
N CYS A 202 -8.00 1.62 14.39
CA CYS A 202 -8.04 1.81 15.85
C CYS A 202 -7.11 2.94 16.31
N ARG A 203 -5.91 3.05 15.75
CA ARG A 203 -5.00 4.17 16.07
C ARG A 203 -5.63 5.52 15.82
N MET A 204 -6.31 5.66 14.69
CA MET A 204 -7.01 6.90 14.35
C MET A 204 -8.22 7.15 15.24
N ALA A 205 -9.02 6.13 15.54
CA ALA A 205 -10.13 6.24 16.48
C ALA A 205 -9.64 6.71 17.86
N LYS A 206 -8.51 6.18 18.33
CA LYS A 206 -7.85 6.59 19.58
C LYS A 206 -7.35 8.02 19.55
N GLU A 207 -6.69 8.45 18.47
CA GLU A 207 -6.26 9.85 18.28
C GLU A 207 -7.44 10.84 18.34
N ARG A 208 -8.66 10.39 18.03
CA ARG A 208 -9.89 11.18 18.07
C ARG A 208 -10.68 11.04 19.37
N GLY A 209 -10.29 10.13 20.27
CA GLY A 209 -11.01 9.87 21.51
C GLY A 209 -12.33 9.11 21.33
N GLU A 210 -12.49 8.38 20.22
CA GLU A 210 -13.61 7.45 20.03
C GLU A 210 -13.55 6.32 21.08
N ARG A 211 -14.72 5.78 21.45
CA ARG A 211 -14.85 4.66 22.38
C ARG A 211 -15.52 3.49 21.66
N GLY A 212 -15.11 2.28 22.00
CA GLY A 212 -15.67 1.07 21.40
C GLY A 212 -14.78 0.43 20.33
N PRO A 213 -15.15 -0.77 19.85
CA PRO A 213 -14.52 -1.46 18.74
C PRO A 213 -14.49 -0.58 17.49
N ALA A 214 -13.30 -0.27 16.99
CA ALA A 214 -13.12 0.66 15.88
C ALA A 214 -12.80 -0.03 14.56
N SER A 215 -12.43 -1.31 14.56
CA SER A 215 -11.84 -2.03 13.42
C SER A 215 -12.84 -2.49 12.35
N ASN A 216 -13.96 -1.77 12.15
CA ASN A 216 -15.08 -2.27 11.33
C ASN A 216 -14.67 -2.61 9.90
N TYR A 217 -13.93 -1.74 9.23
CA TYR A 217 -13.53 -1.98 7.84
C TYR A 217 -12.46 -3.08 7.75
N ILE A 218 -11.38 -2.97 8.54
CA ILE A 218 -10.27 -3.95 8.52
C ILE A 218 -10.76 -5.35 8.90
N ARG A 219 -11.56 -5.47 9.97
CA ARG A 219 -12.19 -6.72 10.38
C ARG A 219 -13.05 -7.30 9.26
N GLY A 220 -13.82 -6.46 8.58
CA GLY A 220 -14.59 -6.85 7.40
C GLY A 220 -13.71 -7.45 6.30
N VAL A 221 -12.63 -6.75 5.91
CA VAL A 221 -11.69 -7.23 4.87
C VAL A 221 -11.11 -8.60 5.22
N ILE A 222 -10.65 -8.77 6.45
CA ILE A 222 -10.07 -10.04 6.89
C ILE A 222 -11.13 -11.14 6.91
N ALA A 223 -12.34 -10.85 7.40
CA ALA A 223 -13.44 -11.81 7.43
C ALA A 223 -13.84 -12.27 6.02
N GLY A 224 -13.98 -11.34 5.08
CA GLY A 224 -14.33 -11.64 3.70
C GLY A 224 -13.27 -12.51 3.03
N PHE A 225 -12.00 -12.18 3.22
CA PHE A 225 -10.90 -12.97 2.67
C PHE A 225 -10.83 -14.38 3.27
N VAL A 226 -10.94 -14.50 4.60
CA VAL A 226 -10.94 -15.81 5.28
C VAL A 226 -12.18 -16.64 4.93
N GLY A 227 -13.34 -16.02 4.74
CA GLY A 227 -14.56 -16.71 4.32
C GLY A 227 -14.41 -17.45 2.99
N GLU A 228 -13.71 -16.84 2.03
CA GLU A 228 -13.39 -17.47 0.73
C GLU A 228 -12.38 -18.62 0.86
N ILE A 229 -11.46 -18.53 1.83
CA ILE A 229 -10.54 -19.64 2.13
C ILE A 229 -11.30 -20.84 2.71
N LEU A 230 -12.24 -20.58 3.63
CA LEU A 230 -13.02 -21.60 4.32
C LEU A 230 -14.21 -22.14 3.50
N ASP A 231 -14.44 -21.57 2.30
CA ASP A 231 -15.57 -21.84 1.43
C ASP A 231 -16.90 -21.83 2.22
N HIS A 232 -17.10 -20.77 3.01
CA HIS A 232 -18.27 -20.61 3.86
C HIS A 232 -18.52 -19.15 4.22
N PRO A 233 -19.80 -18.70 4.28
CA PRO A 233 -20.13 -17.43 4.90
C PRO A 233 -19.66 -17.37 6.36
N VAL A 234 -18.91 -16.33 6.73
CA VAL A 234 -18.41 -16.14 8.10
C VAL A 234 -18.84 -14.80 8.68
N ILE A 235 -18.83 -14.71 10.01
CA ILE A 235 -18.92 -13.45 10.74
C ILE A 235 -17.64 -13.28 11.56
N ALA A 236 -17.15 -12.05 11.64
CA ALA A 236 -16.03 -11.71 12.50
C ALA A 236 -16.49 -10.80 13.64
N GLU A 237 -16.12 -11.15 14.87
CA GLU A 237 -16.40 -10.38 16.09
C GLU A 237 -15.08 -9.88 16.68
N GLU A 238 -15.07 -8.63 17.14
CA GLU A 238 -13.94 -8.07 17.88
C GLU A 238 -14.16 -8.30 19.38
N THR A 239 -13.33 -9.14 20.01
CA THR A 239 -13.48 -9.55 21.42
C THR A 239 -12.54 -8.80 22.37
N ALA A 240 -11.53 -8.13 21.84
CA ALA A 240 -10.65 -7.20 22.54
C ALA A 240 -10.24 -6.09 21.58
N CYS A 241 -10.00 -4.87 22.08
CA CYS A 241 -9.67 -3.70 21.26
C CYS A 241 -8.58 -2.82 21.90
N GLU A 242 -7.57 -2.42 21.12
CA GLU A 242 -6.51 -1.48 21.54
C GLU A 242 -7.07 -0.08 21.87
N ALA A 243 -8.15 0.32 21.21
CA ALA A 243 -8.83 1.59 21.48
C ALA A 243 -9.46 1.60 22.88
N GLU A 244 -9.84 0.43 23.41
CA GLU A 244 -10.37 0.27 24.76
C GLU A 244 -9.29 0.00 25.82
N GLY A 245 -8.01 -0.08 25.41
CA GLY A 245 -6.87 -0.26 26.29
C GLY A 245 -6.36 -1.69 26.41
N ALA A 246 -6.81 -2.62 25.56
CA ALA A 246 -6.18 -3.93 25.42
C ALA A 246 -4.81 -3.83 24.72
N ASP A 247 -4.00 -4.89 24.82
CA ASP A 247 -2.68 -4.97 24.18
C ASP A 247 -2.75 -5.24 22.65
N TYR A 248 -3.92 -5.63 22.15
CA TYR A 248 -4.18 -5.98 20.76
C TYR A 248 -5.69 -5.96 20.47
N ASP A 249 -6.05 -5.85 19.19
CA ASP A 249 -7.38 -6.15 18.70
C ASP A 249 -7.47 -7.67 18.49
N GLU A 250 -8.45 -8.35 19.10
CA GLU A 250 -8.67 -9.78 18.88
C GLU A 250 -9.93 -9.98 18.04
N ILE A 251 -9.75 -10.62 16.89
CA ILE A 251 -10.81 -10.90 15.93
C ILE A 251 -11.06 -12.40 15.90
N ILE A 252 -12.28 -12.80 16.22
CA ILE A 252 -12.74 -14.18 16.11
C ILE A 252 -13.66 -14.28 14.90
N ILE A 253 -13.26 -15.11 13.93
CA ILE A 253 -13.99 -15.37 12.69
C ILE A 253 -14.61 -16.76 12.78
N ARG A 254 -15.92 -16.86 12.58
CA ARG A 254 -16.68 -18.11 12.69
C ARG A 254 -17.67 -18.28 11.55
N ALA A 255 -17.91 -19.53 11.16
CA ALA A 255 -19.00 -19.86 10.24
C ALA A 255 -20.34 -19.29 10.72
N LEU A 256 -21.05 -18.65 9.80
CA LEU A 256 -22.41 -18.20 10.03
C LEU A 256 -23.33 -19.44 10.09
N ARG A 257 -24.01 -19.64 11.22
CA ARG A 257 -25.06 -20.67 11.30
C ARG A 257 -26.29 -20.12 10.59
N LEU A 258 -26.51 -20.57 9.35
CA LEU A 258 -27.73 -20.32 8.59
C LEU A 258 -28.90 -21.15 9.14
#